data_AF-A0A1D1USY5-F1
#
_entry.id   AF-A0A1D1USY5-F1
#
_cell.length_a   1.000
_cell.length_b   1.000
_cell.length_c   1.000
_cell.angle_alpha   90.00
_cell.angle_beta   90.00
_cell.angle_gamma   90.00
#
_symmetry.space_group_name_H-M   'P 1'
#
loop_
_entity.id
_entity.type
_entity.pdbx_description
1 polymer ?
#
loop_
_entity_poly.entity_id
_entity_poly.type
_entity_poly.pdbx_seq_one_letter_code
_entity_poly.pdbx_strand_id
1 'polypeptide(L)'
;MTQVPRNNGKELVWDVTVVDTQALTNFAMSTAKAGSAADAAEKRKITKYEDIGSQFEFCPVGLETLGPWGPSATALFEAVGKKMAEVTGEPRSFQFFKQRVSIDIQRDYCYSVLTTVRDTKGLDEVFYVLDVKKGKSV
;
A
#
# COMPACT_ATOMS: atom_id res chain seq x y z
N MET A 1 16.27 20.16 13.52
CA MET A 1 15.51 18.88 13.51
C MET A 1 15.33 18.49 12.05
N THR A 2 15.92 17.37 11.60
CA THR A 2 15.92 17.00 10.18
C THR A 2 14.57 16.38 9.80
N GLN A 3 13.86 16.98 8.84
CA GLN A 3 12.53 16.53 8.42
C GLN A 3 12.56 15.27 7.54
N VAL A 4 13.73 14.91 7.02
CA VAL A 4 13.90 13.74 6.14
C VAL A 4 14.14 12.49 6.99
N PRO A 5 13.32 11.43 6.87
CA PRO A 5 13.59 10.16 7.52
C PRO A 5 14.95 9.61 7.08
N ARG A 6 15.80 9.23 8.04
CA ARG A 6 17.12 8.65 7.77
C ARG A 6 17.22 7.24 8.33
N ASN A 7 17.89 6.37 7.58
CA ASN A 7 18.30 5.04 8.02
C ASN A 7 19.80 4.89 7.74
N ASN A 8 20.58 4.41 8.72
CA ASN A 8 22.04 4.24 8.58
C ASN A 8 22.80 5.47 8.03
N GLY A 9 22.34 6.69 8.37
CA GLY A 9 22.96 7.94 7.90
C GLY A 9 22.59 8.35 6.47
N LYS A 10 21.88 7.52 5.71
CA LYS A 10 21.30 7.85 4.41
C LYS A 10 19.86 8.32 4.54
N GLU A 11 19.43 9.13 3.59
CA GLU A 11 18.01 9.50 3.46
C GLU A 11 17.22 8.30 2.96
N LEU A 12 16.06 8.07 3.59
CA LEU A 12 15.14 7.01 3.22
C LEU A 12 14.27 7.48 2.05
N VAL A 13 14.29 6.72 0.96
CA VAL A 13 13.41 6.91 -0.19
C VAL A 13 12.57 5.66 -0.35
N TRP A 14 11.29 5.85 -0.63
CA TRP A 14 10.32 4.77 -0.77
C TRP A 14 9.48 4.94 -2.03
N ASP A 15 9.10 3.82 -2.61
CA ASP A 15 8.15 3.77 -3.71
C ASP A 15 7.08 2.73 -3.39
N VAL A 16 5.82 3.18 -3.42
CA VAL A 16 4.66 2.36 -3.06
C VAL A 16 4.10 1.71 -4.31
N THR A 17 3.76 0.43 -4.21
CA THR A 17 3.05 -0.28 -5.26
C THR A 17 2.02 -1.21 -4.66
N VAL A 18 0.78 -0.96 -5.03
CA VAL A 18 -0.36 -1.82 -4.70
C VAL A 18 -0.61 -2.72 -5.91
N VAL A 19 -0.41 -4.03 -5.75
CA VAL A 19 -0.68 -5.02 -6.79
C VAL A 19 -2.09 -5.58 -6.65
N ASP A 20 -2.76 -5.77 -7.77
CA ASP A 20 -4.06 -6.44 -7.79
C ASP A 20 -3.88 -7.93 -7.48
N THR A 21 -4.41 -8.36 -6.33
CA THR A 21 -4.42 -9.75 -5.89
C THR A 21 -5.19 -10.66 -6.85
N GLN A 22 -6.23 -10.15 -7.51
CA GLN A 22 -7.11 -10.92 -8.38
C GLN A 22 -6.68 -10.93 -9.84
N ALA A 23 -5.67 -10.14 -10.21
CA ALA A 23 -5.09 -10.19 -11.55
C ALA A 23 -4.56 -11.59 -11.85
N LEU A 24 -4.82 -12.10 -13.06
CA LEU A 24 -4.40 -13.44 -13.50
C LEU A 24 -2.90 -13.70 -13.28
N THR A 25 -2.08 -12.66 -13.40
CA THR A 25 -0.62 -12.73 -13.21
C THR A 25 -0.20 -12.92 -11.74
N ASN A 26 -1.04 -12.53 -10.78
CA ASN A 26 -0.76 -12.58 -9.35
C ASN A 26 -1.61 -13.65 -8.62
N PHE A 27 -2.74 -14.06 -9.19
CA PHE A 27 -3.72 -14.92 -8.54
C PHE A 27 -3.12 -16.23 -8.00
N ALA A 28 -2.33 -16.94 -8.82
CA ALA A 28 -1.74 -18.22 -8.43
C ALA A 28 -0.75 -18.07 -7.25
N MET A 29 0.01 -16.99 -7.21
CA MET A 29 0.96 -16.77 -6.10
C MET A 29 0.25 -16.28 -4.84
N SER A 30 -0.67 -15.31 -4.96
CA SER A 30 -1.39 -14.75 -3.83
C SER A 30 -2.27 -15.78 -3.11
N THR A 31 -2.82 -16.75 -3.85
CA THR A 31 -3.58 -17.88 -3.26
C THR A 31 -2.68 -18.90 -2.56
N ALA A 32 -1.46 -19.12 -3.07
CA ALA A 32 -0.50 -20.03 -2.45
C ALA A 32 0.06 -19.46 -1.13
N LYS A 33 0.31 -18.15 -1.07
CA LYS A 33 0.78 -17.45 0.12
C LYS A 33 0.37 -15.98 0.09
N ALA A 34 -0.33 -15.56 1.14
CA ALA A 34 -0.67 -14.16 1.35
C ALA A 34 0.60 -13.27 1.36
N GLY A 35 0.57 -12.17 0.61
CA GLY A 35 1.68 -11.22 0.52
C GLY A 35 2.74 -11.60 -0.50
N SER A 36 2.62 -12.74 -1.19
CA SER A 36 3.63 -13.17 -2.16
C SER A 36 3.70 -12.24 -3.38
N ALA A 37 2.55 -11.73 -3.85
CA ALA A 37 2.54 -10.79 -4.97
C ALA A 37 3.15 -9.44 -4.57
N ALA A 38 2.92 -9.01 -3.33
CA ALA A 38 3.56 -7.83 -2.75
C ALA A 38 5.09 -8.02 -2.61
N ASP A 39 5.56 -9.15 -2.09
CA ASP A 39 7.00 -9.49 -2.02
C ASP A 39 7.66 -9.49 -3.41
N ALA A 40 7.01 -10.09 -4.41
CA ALA A 40 7.53 -10.02 -5.78
C ALA A 40 7.53 -8.59 -6.34
N ALA A 41 6.55 -7.75 -5.98
CA ALA A 41 6.56 -6.34 -6.34
C ALA A 41 7.74 -5.60 -5.69
N GLU A 42 8.03 -5.87 -4.43
CA GLU A 42 9.17 -5.28 -3.74
C GLU A 42 10.50 -5.66 -4.41
N LYS A 43 10.69 -6.93 -4.74
CA LYS A 43 11.87 -7.41 -5.47
C LYS A 43 12.05 -6.70 -6.82
N ARG A 44 10.96 -6.53 -7.58
CA ARG A 44 10.99 -5.77 -8.85
C ARG A 44 11.40 -4.31 -8.63
N LYS A 45 10.95 -3.68 -7.55
CA LYS A 45 11.32 -2.29 -7.21
C LYS A 45 12.78 -2.17 -6.78
N ILE A 46 13.29 -3.13 -6.00
CA ILE A 46 14.72 -3.17 -5.64
C ILE A 46 15.58 -3.21 -6.90
N THR A 47 15.26 -4.09 -7.85
CA THR A 47 15.98 -4.15 -9.14
C THR A 47 15.82 -2.86 -9.94
N LYS A 48 14.61 -2.30 -10.02
CA LYS A 48 14.36 -1.05 -10.76
C LYS A 48 15.18 0.14 -10.24
N TYR A 49 15.43 0.17 -8.94
CA TYR A 49 16.07 1.29 -8.25
C TYR A 49 17.47 0.94 -7.72
N GLU A 50 18.15 -0.03 -8.34
CA GLU A 50 19.49 -0.45 -7.91
C GLU A 50 20.51 0.71 -7.92
N ASP A 51 20.41 1.62 -8.90
CA ASP A 51 21.33 2.73 -9.10
C ASP A 51 21.30 3.78 -7.97
N ILE A 52 20.15 3.95 -7.31
CA ILE A 52 20.00 4.96 -6.26
C ILE A 52 20.49 4.50 -4.89
N GLY A 53 20.77 3.20 -4.71
CA GLY A 53 21.24 2.63 -3.45
C GLY A 53 22.59 3.16 -2.97
N SER A 54 23.39 3.75 -3.88
CA SER A 54 24.65 4.41 -3.55
C SER A 54 24.43 5.68 -2.70
N GLN A 55 23.37 6.44 -2.99
CA GLN A 55 23.08 7.74 -2.37
C GLN A 55 21.99 7.66 -1.30
N PHE A 56 20.98 6.81 -1.52
CA PHE A 56 19.78 6.70 -0.70
C PHE A 56 19.64 5.30 -0.11
N GLU A 57 18.94 5.21 1.03
CA GLU A 57 18.38 3.95 1.48
C GLU A 57 17.03 3.78 0.78
N PHE A 58 16.95 2.87 -0.18
CA PHE A 58 15.70 2.59 -0.86
C PHE A 58 14.90 1.51 -0.14
N CYS A 59 13.64 1.81 0.19
CA CYS A 59 12.69 0.88 0.78
C CYS A 59 11.50 0.67 -0.17
N PRO A 60 11.37 -0.50 -0.82
CA PRO A 60 10.19 -0.80 -1.61
C PRO A 60 8.98 -1.03 -0.68
N VAL A 61 7.82 -0.50 -1.04
CA VAL A 61 6.58 -0.75 -0.29
C VAL A 61 5.61 -1.51 -1.19
N GLY A 62 5.57 -2.83 -1.06
CA GLY A 62 4.64 -3.69 -1.79
C GLY A 62 3.39 -3.98 -0.96
N LEU A 63 2.22 -3.78 -1.54
CA LEU A 63 0.92 -4.05 -0.92
C LEU A 63 0.03 -4.81 -1.89
N GLU A 64 -0.86 -5.65 -1.38
CA GLU A 64 -1.89 -6.34 -2.14
C GLU A 64 -3.25 -5.65 -1.95
N THR A 65 -4.08 -5.58 -3.00
CA THR A 65 -5.40 -4.94 -2.94
C THR A 65 -6.33 -5.57 -1.91
N LEU A 66 -6.15 -6.85 -1.57
CA LEU A 66 -6.92 -7.54 -0.54
C LEU A 66 -6.31 -7.46 0.88
N GLY A 67 -5.23 -6.67 1.06
CA GLY A 67 -4.70 -6.32 2.37
C GLY A 67 -3.31 -6.84 2.75
N PRO A 68 -2.79 -7.97 2.23
CA PRO A 68 -1.44 -8.41 2.57
C PRO A 68 -0.35 -7.37 2.23
N TRP A 69 0.65 -7.26 3.10
CA TRP A 69 1.82 -6.39 2.89
C TRP A 69 3.05 -7.23 2.59
N GLY A 70 3.94 -6.69 1.78
CA GLY A 70 5.26 -7.27 1.56
C GLY A 70 6.14 -7.17 2.81
N PRO A 71 7.24 -7.93 2.86
CA PRO A 71 8.14 -7.94 4.01
C PRO A 71 8.78 -6.56 4.28
N SER A 72 9.18 -5.82 3.25
CA SER A 72 9.78 -4.49 3.42
C SER A 72 8.76 -3.45 3.89
N ALA A 73 7.57 -3.45 3.29
CA ALA A 73 6.43 -2.63 3.73
C ALA A 73 6.07 -2.90 5.19
N THR A 74 6.00 -4.18 5.59
CA THR A 74 5.69 -4.59 6.97
C THR A 74 6.70 -4.03 7.96
N ALA A 75 8.00 -4.23 7.71
CA ALA A 75 9.06 -3.73 8.58
C ALA A 75 9.04 -2.20 8.70
N LEU A 76 8.84 -1.50 7.58
CA LEU A 76 8.76 -0.04 7.58
C LEU A 76 7.56 0.46 8.38
N PHE A 77 6.38 -0.10 8.12
CA PHE A 77 5.15 0.34 8.78
C PHE A 77 5.13 0.00 10.26
N GLU A 78 5.72 -1.11 10.69
CA GLU A 78 5.92 -1.42 12.11
C GLU A 78 6.84 -0.41 12.80
N ALA A 79 7.94 -0.02 12.14
CA ALA A 79 8.83 1.01 12.67
C ALA A 79 8.14 2.37 12.78
N VAL A 80 7.34 2.75 11.77
CA VAL A 80 6.50 3.96 11.81
C VAL A 80 5.47 3.86 12.93
N GLY A 81 4.76 2.74 13.04
CA GLY A 81 3.74 2.51 14.06
C GLY A 81 4.28 2.61 15.48
N LYS A 82 5.48 2.07 15.73
CA LYS A 82 6.17 2.20 17.02
C LYS A 82 6.46 3.67 17.35
N LYS A 83 7.04 4.42 16.41
CA LYS A 83 7.30 5.86 16.58
C LYS A 83 6.01 6.66 16.81
N MET A 84 4.93 6.33 16.11
CA MET A 84 3.63 6.96 16.32
C MET A 84 3.12 6.75 17.75
N ALA A 85 3.23 5.52 18.27
CA ALA A 85 2.83 5.22 19.65
C ALA A 85 3.69 5.99 20.68
N GLU A 86 5.00 6.08 20.45
CA GLU A 86 5.92 6.84 21.32
C GLU A 86 5.59 8.34 21.35
N VAL A 87 5.30 8.95 20.19
CA VAL A 87 5.00 10.38 20.09
C VAL A 87 3.62 10.75 20.61
N THR A 88 2.62 9.90 20.37
CA THR A 88 1.22 10.18 20.74
C THR A 88 0.85 9.70 22.15
N GLY A 89 1.60 8.74 22.70
CA GLY A 89 1.22 8.01 23.91
C GLY A 89 0.06 7.02 23.71
N GLU A 90 -0.46 6.86 22.49
CA GLU A 90 -1.57 5.95 22.19
C GLU A 90 -1.03 4.61 21.66
N PRO A 91 -1.13 3.50 22.42
CA PRO A 91 -0.60 2.20 22.04
C PRO A 91 -1.26 1.59 20.78
N ARG A 92 -2.47 2.03 20.43
CA ARG A 92 -3.20 1.56 19.24
C ARG A 92 -2.93 2.38 17.99
N SER A 93 -2.03 3.36 18.05
CA SER A 93 -1.70 4.23 16.90
C SER A 93 -1.39 3.45 15.63
N PHE A 94 -0.65 2.35 15.75
CA PHE A 94 -0.36 1.50 14.60
C PHE A 94 -1.61 0.81 14.04
N GLN A 95 -2.55 0.37 14.87
CA GLN A 95 -3.81 -0.25 14.42
C GLN A 95 -4.67 0.75 13.64
N PHE A 96 -4.79 1.98 14.13
CA PHE A 96 -5.49 3.05 13.41
C PHE A 96 -4.82 3.38 12.08
N PHE A 97 -3.49 3.36 12.04
CA PHE A 97 -2.73 3.51 10.80
C PHE A 97 -3.06 2.37 9.81
N LYS A 98 -3.04 1.10 10.24
CA LYS A 98 -3.42 -0.03 9.37
C LYS A 98 -4.82 0.15 8.79
N GLN A 99 -5.78 0.53 9.63
CA GLN A 99 -7.17 0.74 9.22
C GLN A 99 -7.29 1.82 8.14
N ARG A 100 -6.56 2.94 8.28
CA ARG A 100 -6.56 4.01 7.27
C ARG A 100 -5.95 3.57 5.96
N VAL A 101 -4.78 2.91 6.01
CA VAL A 101 -4.14 2.33 4.81
C VAL A 101 -5.08 1.33 4.12
N SER A 102 -5.75 0.44 4.86
CA SER A 102 -6.69 -0.51 4.28
C SER A 102 -7.89 0.16 3.60
N ILE A 103 -8.45 1.22 4.22
CA ILE A 103 -9.55 1.98 3.63
C ILE A 103 -9.11 2.69 2.34
N ASP A 104 -7.92 3.30 2.34
CA ASP A 104 -7.39 4.00 1.18
C ASP A 104 -7.14 3.03 0.01
N ILE A 105 -6.57 1.85 0.28
CA ILE A 105 -6.39 0.78 -0.74
C ILE A 105 -7.74 0.36 -1.33
N GLN A 106 -8.76 0.13 -0.50
CA GLN A 106 -10.07 -0.29 -0.97
C GLN A 106 -10.77 0.78 -1.81
N ARG A 107 -10.61 2.06 -1.44
CA ARG A 107 -11.13 3.19 -2.21
C ARG A 107 -10.45 3.30 -3.57
N ASP A 108 -9.14 3.22 -3.62
CA ASP A 108 -8.39 3.26 -4.89
C ASP A 108 -8.72 2.07 -5.78
N TYR A 109 -8.87 0.87 -5.20
CA TYR A 109 -9.32 -0.30 -5.94
C TYR A 109 -10.72 -0.11 -6.54
N CYS A 110 -11.66 0.42 -5.75
CA CYS A 110 -13.00 0.78 -6.20
C CYS A 110 -12.96 1.78 -7.38
N TYR A 111 -12.16 2.84 -7.30
CA TYR A 111 -11.98 3.79 -8.40
C TYR A 111 -11.40 3.12 -9.65
N SER A 112 -10.40 2.25 -9.50
CA SER A 112 -9.81 1.51 -10.62
C SER A 112 -10.84 0.63 -11.35
N VAL A 113 -11.72 -0.05 -10.61
CA VAL A 113 -12.82 -0.82 -11.19
C VAL A 113 -13.82 0.10 -11.92
N LEU A 114 -14.26 1.19 -11.28
CA LEU A 114 -15.23 2.11 -11.89
C LEU A 114 -14.73 2.74 -13.19
N THR A 115 -13.42 3.01 -13.29
CA THR A 115 -12.83 3.61 -14.50
C THR A 115 -12.65 2.60 -15.64
N THR A 116 -12.78 1.29 -15.37
CA THR A 116 -12.60 0.22 -16.37
C THR A 116 -13.90 -0.41 -16.84
N VAL A 117 -14.98 -0.34 -16.04
CA VAL A 117 -16.30 -0.88 -16.41
C VAL A 117 -17.11 0.11 -17.26
N ARG A 118 -17.86 -0.41 -18.24
CA ARG A 118 -18.70 0.40 -19.15
C ARG A 118 -20.08 0.75 -18.57
N ASP A 119 -20.58 -0.06 -17.65
CA ASP A 119 -21.85 0.12 -16.94
C ASP A 119 -21.62 -0.23 -15.47
N THR A 120 -22.19 0.56 -14.58
CA THR A 120 -22.08 0.40 -13.13
C THR A 120 -23.31 -0.30 -12.53
N LYS A 121 -24.22 -0.82 -13.35
CA LYS A 121 -25.40 -1.57 -12.88
C LYS A 121 -24.96 -2.76 -12.01
N GLY A 122 -25.43 -2.79 -10.75
CA GLY A 122 -25.06 -3.81 -9.77
C GLY A 122 -23.80 -3.50 -8.95
N LEU A 123 -23.16 -2.35 -9.16
CA LEU A 123 -21.99 -1.88 -8.40
C LEU A 123 -22.36 -0.76 -7.40
N ASP A 124 -23.61 -0.74 -6.92
CA ASP A 124 -24.10 0.30 -6.02
C ASP A 124 -23.29 0.42 -4.73
N GLU A 125 -22.75 -0.69 -4.25
CA GLU A 125 -21.97 -0.74 -3.01
C GLU A 125 -20.63 0.01 -3.10
N VAL A 126 -20.09 0.15 -4.31
CA VAL A 126 -18.82 0.86 -4.55
C VAL A 126 -18.94 2.32 -4.11
N PHE A 127 -20.11 2.93 -4.28
CA PHE A 127 -20.36 4.31 -3.88
C PHE A 127 -20.35 4.53 -2.35
N TYR A 128 -20.63 3.49 -1.55
CA TYR A 128 -20.51 3.57 -0.09
C TYR A 128 -19.05 3.63 0.35
N VAL A 129 -18.17 2.89 -0.32
CA VAL A 129 -16.73 2.88 -0.02
C VAL A 129 -16.09 4.22 -0.39
N LEU A 130 -16.50 4.78 -1.53
CA LEU A 130 -15.99 6.05 -2.03
C LEU A 130 -16.56 7.28 -1.33
N ASP A 131 -17.62 7.13 -0.53
CA ASP A 131 -18.38 8.23 0.07
C ASP A 131 -18.89 9.24 -0.99
N VAL A 132 -19.20 8.73 -2.19
CA VAL A 132 -19.69 9.53 -3.32
C VAL A 132 -21.19 9.29 -3.46
N LYS A 133 -22.00 10.35 -3.35
CA LYS A 133 -23.43 10.26 -3.63
C LYS A 133 -23.66 9.90 -5.10
N LYS A 134 -24.49 8.88 -5.34
CA LYS A 134 -24.93 8.48 -6.68
C LYS A 134 -25.52 9.69 -7.41
N GLY A 135 -24.90 10.13 -8.51
CA GLY A 135 -25.44 11.17 -9.39
C GLY A 135 -24.72 12.53 -9.42
N LYS A 136 -23.39 12.56 -9.47
CA LYS A 136 -22.69 13.67 -10.14
C LYS A 136 -21.87 13.11 -11.29
N SER A 137 -22.43 13.17 -12.49
CA SER A 137 -21.62 13.13 -13.70
C SER A 137 -20.56 14.23 -13.60
N VAL A 138 -19.30 13.86 -13.77
CA VAL A 138 -18.26 14.79 -14.22
C VAL A 138 -18.57 15.16 -15.67
#